data_AF-A0A4S4MCC7-F1
#
_entry.id   AF-A0A4S4MCC7-F1
#
_cell.length_a   1.000
_cell.length_b   1.000
_cell.length_c   1.000
_cell.angle_alpha   90.00
_cell.angle_beta   90.00
_cell.angle_gamma   90.00
#
_symmetry.space_group_name_H-M   'P 1'
#
loop_
_entity.id
_entity.type
_entity.pdbx_description
1 polymer ?
#
loop_
_entity_poly.entity_id
_entity_poly.type
_entity_poly.pdbx_seq_one_letter_code
_entity_poly.pdbx_strand_id
1 'polypeptide(L)'
;MGWKSMLVHARYGDKFRTARRWTHDAFSAKPALKTYIALQQRETYILLSLLIDAPQDFVAHFARFAAATITEITYGHTVTSSQDPYVHMADEAAGATVEAGSPASMLVDFIPILKYYPTWLPGADGS
;
A
#
# COMPACT_ATOMS: atom_id res chain seq x y z
N MET A 1 11.39 7.56 -17.78
CA MET A 1 10.47 7.23 -16.66
C MET A 1 11.09 7.65 -15.34
N GLY A 2 10.59 8.74 -14.73
CA GLY A 2 11.08 9.31 -13.45
C GLY A 2 10.82 8.46 -12.19
N TRP A 3 10.57 7.16 -12.35
CA TRP A 3 10.13 6.25 -11.29
C TRP A 3 11.30 5.56 -10.56
N LYS A 4 12.55 5.72 -11.05
CA LYS A 4 13.76 5.12 -10.46
C LYS A 4 14.09 5.62 -9.05
N SER A 5 13.57 6.78 -8.65
CA SER A 5 13.77 7.33 -7.29
C SER A 5 12.73 6.85 -6.29
N MET A 6 11.65 6.19 -6.74
CA MET A 6 10.65 5.65 -5.84
C MET A 6 11.26 4.51 -5.02
N LEU A 7 11.03 4.51 -3.71
CA LEU A 7 11.53 3.49 -2.79
C LEU A 7 11.19 2.07 -3.28
N VAL A 8 10.00 1.89 -3.83
CA VAL A 8 9.53 0.58 -4.33
C VAL A 8 10.33 0.06 -5.53
N HIS A 9 11.00 0.94 -6.29
CA HIS A 9 11.85 0.58 -7.43
C HIS A 9 13.35 0.62 -7.10
N ALA A 10 13.71 0.99 -5.86
CA ALA A 10 15.10 1.14 -5.46
C ALA A 10 15.74 -0.23 -5.16
N ARG A 11 16.91 -0.50 -5.76
CA ARG A 11 17.70 -1.70 -5.47
C ARG A 11 18.18 -1.67 -4.02
N TYR A 12 18.21 -2.84 -3.36
CA TYR A 12 18.70 -2.94 -2.00
C TYR A 12 20.14 -2.41 -1.87
N GLY A 13 20.38 -1.60 -0.86
CA GLY A 13 21.64 -0.88 -0.63
C GLY A 13 21.43 0.32 0.29
N ASP A 14 22.47 1.12 0.54
CA ASP A 14 22.39 2.21 1.53
C ASP A 14 21.36 3.29 1.18
N LYS A 15 21.16 3.57 -0.12
CA LYS A 15 20.11 4.49 -0.57
C LYS A 15 18.71 3.97 -0.24
N PHE A 16 18.45 2.68 -0.49
CA PHE A 16 17.18 2.02 -0.12
C PHE A 16 16.98 2.02 1.39
N ARG A 17 18.02 1.68 2.17
CA ARG A 17 17.95 1.64 3.64
C ARG A 17 17.65 3.02 4.24
N THR A 18 18.31 4.07 3.73
CA THR A 18 18.07 5.45 4.17
C THR A 18 16.67 5.92 3.80
N ALA A 19 16.24 5.72 2.55
CA ALA A 19 14.90 6.08 2.12
C ALA A 19 13.82 5.33 2.92
N ARG A 20 13.98 4.02 3.13
CA ARG A 20 13.09 3.21 3.98
C ARG A 20 13.01 3.73 5.41
N ARG A 21 14.14 4.10 6.00
CA ARG A 21 14.18 4.66 7.36
C ARG A 21 13.38 5.97 7.42
N TRP A 22 13.60 6.90 6.49
CA TRP A 22 12.86 8.16 6.46
C TRP A 22 11.36 7.97 6.24
N THR A 23 10.97 7.08 5.32
CA THR A 23 9.55 6.72 5.12
C THR A 23 8.94 6.13 6.40
N HIS A 24 9.64 5.23 7.06
CA HIS A 24 9.17 4.64 8.32
C HIS A 24 9.07 5.66 9.44
N ASP A 25 10.05 6.54 9.59
CA ASP A 25 10.05 7.58 10.63
C ASP A 25 8.94 8.61 10.39
N ALA A 26 8.64 8.93 9.13
CA ALA A 26 7.55 9.84 8.76
C ALA A 26 6.15 9.25 8.97
N PHE A 27 5.93 7.99 8.56
CA PHE A 27 4.59 7.42 8.44
C PHE A 27 4.29 6.26 9.41
N SER A 28 5.30 5.67 10.04
CA SER A 28 5.15 4.46 10.86
C SER A 28 5.69 4.62 12.28
N ALA A 29 6.25 5.79 12.62
CA ALA A 29 6.61 6.11 13.99
C ALA A 29 5.37 6.11 14.89
N LYS A 30 5.50 5.56 16.10
CA LYS A 30 4.39 5.41 17.08
C LYS A 30 3.55 6.69 17.28
N PRO A 31 4.12 7.91 17.34
CA PRO A 31 3.33 9.14 17.44
C PRO A 31 2.44 9.38 16.22
N ALA A 32 2.96 9.17 15.01
CA ALA A 32 2.22 9.33 13.76
C ALA A 32 1.05 8.34 13.69
N LEU A 33 1.28 7.07 14.05
CA LEU A 33 0.23 6.04 14.06
C LEU A 33 -0.97 6.41 14.94
N LYS A 34 -0.74 7.05 16.09
CA LYS A 34 -1.84 7.48 16.97
C LYS A 34 -2.71 8.57 16.33
N THR A 35 -2.11 9.45 15.52
CA THR A 35 -2.86 10.50 14.81
C THR A 35 -3.75 9.95 13.71
N TYR A 36 -3.43 8.77 13.16
CA TYR A 36 -4.20 8.14 12.09
C TYR A 36 -5.42 7.37 12.57
N ILE A 37 -5.58 7.11 13.88
CA ILE A 37 -6.71 6.33 14.39
C ILE A 37 -8.04 7.01 14.04
N ALA A 38 -8.14 8.32 14.27
CA ALA A 38 -9.37 9.07 13.97
C ALA A 38 -9.67 9.08 12.46
N LEU A 39 -8.62 9.22 11.63
CA LEU A 39 -8.72 9.15 10.18
C LEU A 39 -9.21 7.76 9.71
N GLN A 40 -8.58 6.69 10.18
CA GLN A 40 -8.94 5.32 9.84
C GLN A 40 -10.38 5.01 10.27
N GLN A 41 -10.80 5.45 11.46
CA GLN A 41 -12.18 5.28 11.91
C GLN A 41 -13.16 6.00 10.97
N ARG A 42 -12.90 7.27 10.64
CA ARG A 42 -13.73 8.06 9.72
C ARG A 42 -13.87 7.36 8.37
N GLU A 43 -12.75 6.98 7.75
CA GLU A 43 -12.79 6.32 6.45
C GLU A 43 -13.41 4.91 6.52
N THR A 44 -13.26 4.20 7.65
CA THR A 44 -13.90 2.89 7.86
C THR A 44 -15.42 3.04 7.91
N TYR A 45 -15.95 4.05 8.59
CA TYR A 45 -17.40 4.29 8.58
C TYR A 45 -17.95 4.57 7.18
N ILE A 46 -17.22 5.35 6.38
CA ILE A 46 -17.61 5.62 4.99
C ILE A 46 -17.55 4.34 4.15
N LEU A 47 -16.47 3.55 4.28
CA LEU A 47 -16.34 2.25 3.61
C LEU A 47 -17.51 1.31 3.96
N LEU A 48 -17.86 1.20 5.23
CA LEU A 48 -18.97 0.37 5.69
C LEU A 48 -20.31 0.86 5.13
N SER A 49 -20.55 2.17 5.11
CA SER A 49 -21.75 2.75 4.49
C SER A 49 -21.85 2.38 3.01
N LEU A 50 -20.76 2.56 2.26
CA LEU A 50 -20.70 2.23 0.83
C LEU A 50 -20.89 0.73 0.56
N LEU A 51 -20.34 -0.13 1.42
CA LEU A 51 -20.53 -1.58 1.33
C LEU A 51 -21.97 -2.01 1.61
N ILE A 52 -22.69 -1.30 2.50
CA ILE A 52 -24.12 -1.54 2.74
C ILE A 52 -24.95 -1.11 1.53
N ASP A 53 -24.64 0.05 0.96
CA ASP A 53 -25.40 0.63 -0.15
C ASP A 53 -25.16 -0.09 -1.49
N ALA A 54 -23.91 -0.49 -1.75
CA ALA A 54 -23.46 -1.06 -3.02
C ALA A 54 -22.38 -2.13 -2.82
N PRO A 55 -22.71 -3.31 -2.26
CA PRO A 55 -21.72 -4.35 -1.93
C PRO A 55 -20.99 -4.92 -3.15
N GLN A 56 -21.62 -4.89 -4.34
CA GLN A 56 -21.01 -5.36 -5.59
C GLN A 56 -19.77 -4.55 -5.99
N ASP A 57 -19.67 -3.29 -5.55
CA ASP A 57 -18.61 -2.36 -5.90
C ASP A 57 -17.47 -2.36 -4.86
N PHE A 58 -17.34 -3.43 -4.06
CA PHE A 58 -16.41 -3.51 -2.94
C PHE A 58 -14.96 -3.15 -3.31
N VAL A 59 -14.48 -3.57 -4.49
CA VAL A 59 -13.12 -3.25 -4.95
C VAL A 59 -12.90 -1.74 -5.04
N ALA A 60 -13.86 -1.03 -5.64
CA ALA A 60 -13.80 0.43 -5.77
C ALA A 60 -13.89 1.11 -4.40
N HIS A 61 -14.71 0.58 -3.48
CA HIS A 61 -14.82 1.14 -2.12
C HIS A 61 -13.51 1.00 -1.33
N PHE A 62 -12.85 -0.15 -1.42
CA PHE A 62 -11.53 -0.36 -0.80
C PHE A 62 -10.44 0.49 -1.45
N ALA A 63 -10.46 0.65 -2.79
CA ALA A 63 -9.54 1.54 -3.49
C ALA A 63 -9.72 2.99 -3.02
N ARG A 64 -10.96 3.48 -2.94
CA ARG A 64 -11.30 4.80 -2.43
C ARG A 64 -10.88 4.98 -0.97
N PHE A 65 -11.08 3.98 -0.11
CA PHE A 65 -10.62 4.00 1.28
C PHE A 65 -9.10 4.18 1.37
N ALA A 66 -8.35 3.39 0.58
CA ALA A 66 -6.89 3.47 0.54
C ALA A 66 -6.43 4.83 0.00
N ALA A 67 -7.02 5.31 -1.10
CA ALA A 67 -6.70 6.60 -1.70
C ALA A 67 -6.95 7.76 -0.72
N ALA A 68 -8.11 7.78 -0.06
CA ALA A 68 -8.45 8.80 0.94
C ALA A 68 -7.46 8.80 2.12
N THR A 69 -7.16 7.62 2.66
CA THR A 69 -6.24 7.48 3.80
C THR A 69 -4.81 7.91 3.43
N ILE A 70 -4.29 7.43 2.30
CA ILE A 70 -2.92 7.74 1.86
C ILE A 70 -2.79 9.23 1.53
N THR A 71 -3.76 9.80 0.82
CA THR A 71 -3.73 11.22 0.42
C THR A 71 -3.75 12.14 1.63
N GLU A 72 -4.57 11.84 2.65
CA GLU A 72 -4.61 12.65 3.86
C GLU A 72 -3.34 12.50 4.69
N ILE A 73 -2.78 11.28 4.79
CA ILE A 73 -1.52 11.05 5.51
C ILE A 73 -0.33 11.73 4.83
N THR A 74 -0.27 11.71 3.50
CA THR A 74 0.90 12.17 2.73
C THR A 74 0.84 13.66 2.40
N TYR A 75 -0.35 14.21 2.13
CA TYR A 75 -0.54 15.59 1.69
C TYR A 75 -1.39 16.43 2.64
N GLY A 76 -1.99 15.85 3.68
CA GLY A 76 -2.92 16.55 4.56
C GLY A 76 -4.25 16.92 3.89
N HIS A 77 -4.54 16.34 2.72
CA HIS A 77 -5.75 16.65 1.95
C HIS A 77 -6.86 15.65 2.26
N THR A 78 -8.00 16.16 2.71
CA THR A 78 -9.18 15.36 3.02
C THR A 78 -10.00 15.11 1.76
N VAL A 79 -10.10 13.83 1.39
CA VAL A 79 -10.95 13.38 0.27
C VAL A 79 -12.41 13.41 0.70
N THR A 80 -13.16 14.35 0.13
CA THR A 80 -14.59 14.56 0.46
C THR A 80 -15.55 13.85 -0.48
N SER A 81 -15.07 13.40 -1.64
CA SER A 81 -15.89 12.81 -2.69
C SER A 81 -15.11 11.75 -3.46
N SER A 82 -15.80 10.77 -4.04
CA SER A 82 -15.20 9.76 -4.92
C SER A 82 -14.70 10.33 -6.25
N GLN A 83 -15.11 11.54 -6.61
CA GLN A 83 -14.66 12.28 -7.78
C GLN A 83 -13.45 13.18 -7.49
N ASP A 84 -12.85 13.07 -6.30
CA ASP A 84 -11.64 13.82 -5.97
C ASP A 84 -10.49 13.43 -6.93
N PRO A 85 -9.78 14.41 -7.53
CA PRO A 85 -8.67 14.14 -8.44
C PRO A 85 -7.60 13.19 -7.87
N TYR A 86 -7.40 13.17 -6.54
CA TYR A 86 -6.45 12.27 -5.90
C TYR A 86 -6.92 10.81 -5.91
N VAL A 87 -8.23 10.56 -5.89
CA VAL A 87 -8.79 9.20 -6.02
C VAL A 87 -8.55 8.70 -7.45
N HIS A 88 -8.84 9.52 -8.45
CA HIS A 88 -8.58 9.17 -9.85
C HIS A 88 -7.09 8.93 -10.13
N MET A 89 -6.22 9.81 -9.60
CA MET A 89 -4.78 9.66 -9.75
C MET A 89 -4.26 8.39 -9.05
N ALA A 90 -4.83 8.02 -7.90
CA ALA A 90 -4.47 6.78 -7.20
C ALA A 90 -4.88 5.54 -8.01
N ASP A 91 -6.07 5.55 -8.61
CA ASP A 91 -6.55 4.45 -9.47
C ASP A 91 -5.69 4.32 -10.73
N GLU A 92 -5.37 5.43 -11.41
CA GLU A 92 -4.46 5.42 -12.57
C GLU A 92 -3.07 4.90 -12.21
N ALA A 93 -2.51 5.34 -11.08
CA ALA A 93 -1.21 4.88 -10.60
C ALA A 93 -1.21 3.40 -10.23
N ALA A 94 -2.30 2.91 -9.63
CA ALA A 94 -2.48 1.49 -9.31
C ALA A 94 -2.57 0.65 -10.59
N GLY A 95 -3.37 1.07 -11.57
CA GLY A 95 -3.47 0.42 -12.89
C GLY A 95 -2.12 0.35 -13.60
N ALA A 96 -1.40 1.48 -13.68
CA ALA A 96 -0.07 1.53 -14.29
C ALA A 96 0.95 0.62 -13.57
N THR A 97 0.85 0.46 -12.25
CA THR A 97 1.73 -0.43 -11.47
C THR A 97 1.43 -1.90 -11.74
N VAL A 98 0.16 -2.27 -11.92
CA VAL A 98 -0.24 -3.64 -12.30
C VAL A 98 0.27 -3.98 -13.70
N GLU A 99 0.09 -3.07 -14.66
CA GLU A 99 0.56 -3.25 -16.04
C GLU A 99 2.09 -3.31 -16.15
N ALA A 100 2.80 -2.49 -15.37
CA ALA A 100 4.27 -2.47 -15.36
C ALA A 100 4.92 -3.65 -14.62
N GLY A 101 4.13 -4.43 -13.86
CA GLY A 101 4.62 -5.48 -12.97
C GLY A 101 5.17 -4.90 -11.67
N SER A 102 4.63 -5.33 -10.53
CA SER A 102 5.07 -4.84 -9.21
C SER A 102 6.53 -5.24 -8.93
N PRO A 103 7.43 -4.30 -8.60
CA PRO A 103 8.77 -4.63 -8.13
C PRO A 103 8.77 -5.42 -6.81
N ALA A 104 7.64 -5.48 -6.10
CA ALA A 104 7.49 -6.28 -4.90
C ALA A 104 7.57 -7.79 -5.19
N SER A 105 7.19 -8.24 -6.40
CA SER A 105 7.42 -9.63 -6.82
C SER A 105 8.92 -9.95 -6.90
N MET A 106 9.74 -8.96 -7.29
CA MET A 106 11.20 -9.08 -7.31
C MET A 106 11.82 -9.08 -5.91
N LEU A 107 11.13 -8.55 -4.88
CA LEU A 107 11.64 -8.52 -3.50
C LEU A 107 11.63 -9.91 -2.85
N VAL A 108 10.72 -10.79 -3.27
CA VAL A 108 10.74 -12.22 -2.90
C VAL A 108 11.93 -12.92 -3.55
N ASP A 109 12.36 -12.50 -4.74
CA ASP A 109 13.56 -13.03 -5.42
C ASP A 109 14.89 -12.62 -4.75
N PHE A 110 14.88 -11.60 -3.88
CA PHE A 110 16.08 -11.09 -3.19
C PHE A 110 16.30 -11.67 -1.77
N ILE A 111 15.40 -12.53 -1.27
CA ILE A 111 15.64 -13.34 -0.07
C ILE A 111 16.02 -14.75 -0.51
N PRO A 112 17.31 -15.01 -0.84
CA PRO A 112 17.75 -16.35 -1.25
C PRO A 112 17.52 -17.42 -0.18
N ILE A 113 17.33 -17.05 1.10
CA ILE A 113 16.97 -17.98 2.17
C ILE A 113 15.62 -18.67 1.95
N LEU A 114 14.68 -18.07 1.21
CA LEU A 114 13.42 -18.74 0.83
C LEU A 114 13.58 -19.68 -0.37
N LYS A 115 14.64 -19.51 -1.17
CA LYS A 115 15.00 -20.45 -2.25
C LYS A 115 15.68 -21.72 -1.73
N TYR A 116 16.14 -21.69 -0.47
CA TYR A 116 16.68 -22.82 0.27
C TYR A 116 15.73 -23.24 1.40
N TYR A 117 14.42 -23.32 1.16
CA TYR A 117 13.58 -24.20 1.97
C TYR A 117 13.76 -25.63 1.44
N PRO A 118 14.59 -26.46 2.08
CA PRO A 118 14.77 -27.82 1.63
C PRO A 118 13.48 -28.59 1.92
N THR A 119 13.08 -29.44 0.98
CA THR A 119 11.82 -30.21 0.93
C THR A 119 11.68 -31.28 2.03
N TRP A 120 12.38 -31.17 3.17
CA TRP A 120 12.36 -32.14 4.27
C TRP A 120 11.79 -31.62 5.58
N LEU A 121 11.22 -30.40 5.62
CA LEU A 121 10.51 -29.90 6.79
C LEU A 121 9.13 -30.59 6.87
N PRO A 122 8.76 -31.28 7.97
CA PRO A 122 7.51 -32.04 8.02
C PRO A 122 6.32 -31.08 8.07
N GLY A 123 5.46 -31.15 7.06
CA GLY A 123 4.31 -30.25 6.87
C GLY A 123 4.01 -29.87 5.41
N ALA A 124 4.84 -30.32 4.45
CA ALA A 124 4.64 -30.11 3.01
C ALA A 124 3.85 -31.24 2.32
N ASP A 125 3.24 -32.15 3.09
CA ASP A 125 2.44 -33.26 2.55
C ASP A 125 1.03 -33.09 3.10
N GLY A 126 0.19 -32.39 2.33
CA GLY A 126 -1.25 -32.43 2.51
C GLY A 126 -1.80 -33.68 1.85
N SER A 127 -2.01 -34.73 2.65
CA SER A 127 -3.07 -35.73 2.46
C SER A 127 -3.39 -36.38 3.80
#